data_AF-A0A060BQ92-F1
#
_entry.id   AF-A0A060BQ92-F1
#
_cell.length_a   1.000
_cell.length_b   1.000
_cell.length_c   1.000
_cell.angle_alpha   90.00
_cell.angle_beta   90.00
_cell.angle_gamma   90.00
#
_symmetry.space_group_name_H-M   'P 1'
#
loop_
_entity.id
_entity.type
_entity.pdbx_description
1 polymer ?
#
loop_
_entity_poly.entity_id
_entity_poly.type
_entity_poly.pdbx_seq_one_letter_code
_entity_poly.pdbx_strand_id
1 'polypeptide(L)'
;SEKVVAAATDRFGFREFRIKDGKFHLNGRRIYLFGENISAVNFGGFGNREQEEEKLRAELSGYKQLGYNIIRNAHMPMVNRFYDIADEIGLMIYDEWGWAFTNAIDEPEFAKRNVAELKEWLARDYNHPRW
;
A
#
# COMPACT_ATOMS: atom_id res chain seq x y z
N SER A 1 -15.00 39.89 -1.53
CA SER A 1 -15.39 38.50 -1.23
C SER A 1 -14.24 37.61 -1.65
N GLU A 2 -13.56 36.93 -0.73
CA GLU A 2 -12.52 35.96 -1.10
C GLU A 2 -13.17 34.78 -1.84
N LYS A 3 -12.66 34.49 -3.04
CA LYS A 3 -13.13 33.39 -3.89
C LYS A 3 -12.13 32.24 -3.77
N VAL A 4 -12.58 31.10 -3.27
CA VAL A 4 -11.80 29.87 -3.28
C VAL A 4 -11.52 29.48 -4.74
N VAL A 5 -10.23 29.26 -5.05
CA VAL A 5 -9.76 28.89 -6.40
C VAL A 5 -9.58 27.37 -6.57
N ALA A 6 -9.28 26.65 -5.49
CA ALA A 6 -9.17 25.19 -5.47
C ALA A 6 -9.35 24.67 -4.03
N ALA A 7 -9.83 23.43 -3.89
CA ALA A 7 -9.92 22.70 -2.63
C ALA A 7 -9.63 21.21 -2.88
N ALA A 8 -9.02 20.54 -1.90
CA ALA A 8 -8.75 19.11 -1.93
C ALA A 8 -9.11 18.49 -0.58
N THR A 9 -9.52 17.23 -0.61
CA THR A 9 -9.88 16.45 0.57
C THR A 9 -9.19 15.10 0.50
N ASP A 10 -8.68 14.64 1.63
CA ASP A 10 -8.01 13.36 1.74
C ASP A 10 -8.47 12.64 3.01
N ARG A 11 -8.45 11.30 3.00
CA ARG A 11 -8.82 10.46 4.15
C ARG A 11 -7.57 10.06 4.90
N PHE A 12 -7.58 10.23 6.21
CA PHE A 12 -6.45 9.84 7.06
C PHE A 12 -6.94 9.11 8.32
N GLY A 13 -6.01 8.41 8.98
CA GLY A 13 -6.27 7.62 10.17
C GLY A 13 -5.13 7.74 11.17
N PHE A 14 -5.46 7.99 12.44
CA PHE A 14 -4.49 8.07 13.52
C PHE A 14 -4.04 6.68 13.94
N ARG A 15 -2.73 6.44 13.87
CA ARG A 15 -2.11 5.20 14.32
C ARG A 15 -0.65 5.44 14.67
N GLU A 16 -0.11 4.53 15.45
CA GLU A 16 1.30 4.48 15.80
C GLU A 16 1.76 3.04 15.76
N PHE A 17 2.85 2.75 15.05
CA PHE A 17 3.52 1.47 15.15
C PHE A 17 4.91 1.61 15.78
N ARG A 18 5.30 0.63 16.58
CA ARG A 18 6.63 0.57 17.20
C ARG A 18 7.13 -0.87 17.24
N ILE A 19 8.41 -1.05 16.96
CA ILE A 19 9.10 -2.30 17.29
C ILE A 19 9.74 -2.12 18.66
N LYS A 20 9.31 -2.92 19.64
CA LYS A 20 9.88 -2.94 21.00
C LYS A 20 10.21 -4.37 21.35
N ASP A 21 11.45 -4.61 21.76
CA ASP A 21 11.95 -5.95 22.15
C ASP A 21 11.67 -7.02 21.08
N GLY A 22 11.88 -6.67 19.80
CA GLY A 22 11.64 -7.54 18.65
C GLY A 22 10.17 -7.84 18.33
N LYS A 23 9.23 -7.11 18.95
CA LYS A 23 7.78 -7.32 18.78
C LYS A 23 7.12 -6.09 18.16
N PHE A 24 6.23 -6.32 17.21
CA PHE A 24 5.44 -5.26 16.59
C PHE A 24 4.31 -4.82 17.53
N HIS A 25 4.17 -3.52 17.72
CA HIS A 25 3.11 -2.90 18.48
C HIS A 25 2.36 -1.93 17.57
N LEU A 26 1.04 -1.99 17.61
CA LEU A 26 0.14 -1.05 16.94
C LEU A 26 -0.72 -0.38 18.01
N ASN A 27 -0.70 0.95 18.05
CA ASN A 27 -1.42 1.78 19.04
C ASN A 27 -1.14 1.32 20.48
N GLY A 28 0.14 1.08 20.79
CA GLY A 28 0.60 0.61 22.09
C GLY A 28 0.32 -0.87 22.41
N ARG A 29 -0.41 -1.60 21.56
CA ARG A 29 -0.73 -3.02 21.77
C ARG A 29 0.16 -3.91 20.92
N ARG A 30 0.76 -4.93 21.54
CA ARG A 30 1.50 -5.95 20.79
C ARG A 30 0.54 -6.70 19.86
N ILE A 31 0.92 -6.80 18.59
CA ILE A 31 0.21 -7.64 17.60
C ILE A 31 1.21 -8.60 16.93
N TYR A 32 0.68 -9.69 16.39
CA TYR A 32 1.42 -10.58 15.50
C TYR A 32 1.06 -10.23 14.08
N LEU A 33 2.05 -9.97 13.23
CA LEU A 33 1.81 -9.73 11.80
C LEU A 33 1.54 -11.08 11.14
N PHE A 34 0.29 -11.27 10.70
CA PHE A 34 -0.12 -12.44 9.93
C PHE A 34 -0.55 -11.95 8.56
N GLY A 35 0.24 -12.27 7.54
CA GLY A 35 0.09 -11.66 6.24
C GLY A 35 0.31 -12.60 5.07
N GLU A 36 -0.11 -12.10 3.91
CA GLU A 36 -0.07 -12.78 2.62
C GLU A 36 0.36 -11.79 1.51
N ASN A 37 0.79 -12.31 0.37
CA ASN A 37 1.14 -11.53 -0.80
C ASN A 37 -0.06 -11.41 -1.74
N ILE A 38 -0.22 -10.24 -2.34
CA ILE A 38 -1.15 -9.99 -3.44
C ILE A 38 -0.37 -9.61 -4.70
N SER A 39 -0.75 -10.20 -5.83
CA SER A 39 -0.07 -9.98 -7.11
C SER A 39 -0.70 -8.83 -7.88
N ALA A 40 0.05 -7.76 -8.09
CA ALA A 40 -0.48 -6.56 -8.74
C ALA A 40 -0.90 -6.76 -10.20
N VAL A 41 -0.31 -7.72 -10.91
CA VAL A 41 -0.62 -8.00 -12.32
C VAL A 41 -2.04 -8.52 -12.54
N ASN A 42 -2.71 -8.96 -11.47
CA ASN A 42 -4.10 -9.42 -11.53
C ASN A 42 -5.11 -8.27 -11.55
N PHE A 43 -4.66 -7.02 -11.36
CA PHE A 43 -5.54 -5.87 -11.19
C PHE A 43 -5.14 -4.71 -12.11
N GLY A 44 -6.14 -4.11 -12.74
CA GLY A 44 -5.95 -3.03 -13.71
C GLY A 44 -5.74 -3.53 -15.13
N GLY A 45 -6.25 -2.77 -16.10
CA GLY A 45 -6.15 -3.11 -17.54
C GLY A 45 -7.16 -4.15 -18.05
N PHE A 46 -7.94 -4.77 -17.16
CA PHE A 46 -9.00 -5.72 -17.51
C PHE A 46 -10.38 -5.18 -17.08
N GLY A 47 -11.41 -5.37 -17.90
CA GLY A 47 -12.79 -4.98 -17.54
C GLY A 47 -13.03 -3.47 -17.38
N ASN A 48 -14.17 -3.11 -16.77
CA ASN A 48 -14.47 -1.73 -16.40
C ASN A 48 -14.05 -1.43 -14.94
N ARG A 49 -14.01 -0.15 -14.57
CA ARG A 49 -13.54 0.30 -13.24
C ARG A 49 -14.31 -0.33 -12.07
N GLU A 50 -15.61 -0.52 -12.22
CA GLU A 50 -16.47 -1.07 -11.16
C GLU A 50 -16.17 -2.55 -10.90
N GLN A 51 -16.00 -3.33 -11.96
CA GLN A 51 -15.64 -4.75 -11.87
C GLN A 51 -14.28 -4.95 -11.19
N GLU A 52 -13.30 -4.10 -11.50
CA GLU A 52 -11.98 -4.17 -10.86
C GLU A 52 -12.04 -3.79 -9.38
N GLU A 53 -12.89 -2.82 -9.02
CA GLU A 53 -13.13 -2.46 -7.62
C GLU A 53 -13.77 -3.61 -6.83
N GLU A 54 -14.79 -4.26 -7.42
CA GLU A 54 -15.47 -5.40 -6.80
C GLU A 54 -14.50 -6.56 -6.55
N LYS A 55 -13.66 -6.90 -7.55
CA LYS A 55 -12.62 -7.93 -7.39
C LYS A 55 -11.65 -7.59 -6.27
N LEU A 56 -11.10 -6.37 -6.25
CA LEU A 56 -10.18 -5.92 -5.21
C LEU A 56 -10.82 -6.02 -3.82
N ARG A 57 -12.08 -5.56 -3.69
CA ARG A 57 -12.81 -5.61 -2.42
C ARG A 57 -13.07 -7.05 -2.00
N ALA A 58 -13.46 -7.93 -2.92
CA ALA A 58 -13.69 -9.35 -2.63
C ALA A 58 -12.40 -10.03 -2.13
N GLU A 59 -11.27 -9.79 -2.80
CA GLU A 59 -9.99 -10.40 -2.45
C GLU A 59 -9.47 -9.90 -1.09
N LEU A 60 -9.46 -8.58 -0.88
CA LEU A 60 -9.08 -7.97 0.41
C LEU A 60 -10.01 -8.40 1.56
N SER A 61 -11.32 -8.49 1.30
CA SER A 61 -12.28 -8.97 2.31
C SER A 61 -12.07 -10.44 2.62
N GLY A 62 -11.73 -11.25 1.63
CA GLY A 62 -11.35 -12.65 1.80
C GLY A 62 -10.14 -12.80 2.71
N TYR A 63 -9.08 -12.00 2.49
CA TYR A 63 -7.93 -12.02 3.39
C TYR A 63 -8.30 -11.64 4.82
N LYS A 64 -9.12 -10.61 5.00
CA LYS A 64 -9.57 -10.19 6.33
C LYS A 64 -10.36 -11.28 7.04
N GLN A 65 -11.24 -12.00 6.31
CA GLN A 65 -12.02 -13.12 6.85
C GLN A 65 -11.14 -14.30 7.28
N LEU A 66 -10.02 -14.53 6.59
CA LEU A 66 -9.02 -15.54 6.96
C LEU A 66 -8.14 -15.13 8.16
N GLY A 67 -8.30 -13.91 8.67
CA GLY A 67 -7.58 -13.39 9.83
C GLY A 67 -6.26 -12.70 9.50
N TYR A 68 -5.95 -12.48 8.21
CA TYR A 68 -4.79 -11.68 7.84
C TYR A 68 -4.98 -10.22 8.28
N ASN A 69 -3.86 -9.60 8.69
CA ASN A 69 -3.84 -8.22 9.16
C ASN A 69 -2.83 -7.34 8.41
N ILE A 70 -1.96 -7.94 7.61
CA ILE A 70 -1.05 -7.22 6.71
C ILE A 70 -1.00 -7.91 5.34
N ILE A 71 -0.99 -7.15 4.25
CA ILE A 71 -0.84 -7.68 2.89
C ILE A 71 0.36 -7.02 2.21
N ARG A 72 1.15 -7.79 1.45
CA ARG A 72 2.29 -7.29 0.67
C ARG A 72 1.97 -7.28 -0.81
N ASN A 73 2.12 -6.15 -1.49
CA ASN A 73 1.98 -6.06 -2.96
C ASN A 73 3.26 -6.48 -3.70
N ALA A 74 3.56 -7.77 -3.62
CA ALA A 74 4.67 -8.35 -4.36
C ALA A 74 4.39 -8.29 -5.89
N HIS A 75 5.25 -7.72 -6.73
CA HIS A 75 6.50 -6.98 -6.47
C HIS A 75 6.47 -5.60 -7.13
N MET A 76 5.31 -4.96 -7.13
CA MET A 76 5.12 -3.67 -7.77
C MET A 76 3.94 -2.90 -7.16
N PRO A 77 3.93 -1.57 -7.31
CA PRO A 77 2.86 -0.74 -6.80
C PRO A 77 1.48 -1.17 -7.32
N MET A 78 0.48 -1.10 -6.44
CA MET A 78 -0.91 -1.39 -6.79
C MET A 78 -1.61 -0.15 -7.38
N VAL A 79 -2.80 -0.34 -7.95
CA VAL A 79 -3.69 0.77 -8.33
C VAL A 79 -4.19 1.53 -7.08
N ASN A 80 -4.32 2.85 -7.13
CA ASN A 80 -4.72 3.68 -5.96
C ASN A 80 -5.99 3.17 -5.24
N ARG A 81 -6.95 2.57 -5.97
CA ARG A 81 -8.19 2.07 -5.35
C ARG A 81 -7.96 0.92 -4.37
N PHE A 82 -6.91 0.12 -4.56
CA PHE A 82 -6.46 -0.88 -3.56
C PHE A 82 -6.11 -0.20 -2.23
N TYR A 83 -5.62 1.04 -2.29
CA TYR A 83 -5.25 1.84 -1.13
C TYR A 83 -6.43 2.18 -0.25
N ASP A 84 -7.43 2.82 -0.86
CA ASP A 84 -8.67 3.18 -0.19
C ASP A 84 -9.41 1.97 0.39
N ILE A 85 -9.50 0.86 -0.36
CA ILE A 85 -10.26 -0.32 0.09
C ILE A 85 -9.58 -1.00 1.27
N ALA A 86 -8.25 -1.13 1.27
CA ALA A 86 -7.53 -1.72 2.41
C ALA A 86 -7.71 -0.88 3.68
N ASP A 87 -7.75 0.45 3.54
CA ASP A 87 -8.05 1.37 4.65
C ASP A 87 -9.48 1.17 5.19
N GLU A 88 -10.46 1.04 4.29
CA GLU A 88 -11.86 0.80 4.67
C GLU A 88 -12.06 -0.55 5.37
N ILE A 89 -11.34 -1.59 4.94
CA ILE A 89 -11.43 -2.96 5.50
C ILE A 89 -10.61 -3.08 6.80
N GLY A 90 -9.59 -2.23 6.98
CA GLY A 90 -8.67 -2.29 8.12
C GLY A 90 -7.60 -3.37 7.96
N LEU A 91 -6.90 -3.34 6.82
CA LEU A 91 -5.71 -4.14 6.54
C LEU A 91 -4.48 -3.22 6.45
N MET A 92 -3.41 -3.60 7.15
CA MET A 92 -2.10 -2.95 6.97
C MET A 92 -1.50 -3.40 5.64
N ILE A 93 -0.64 -2.59 5.07
CA ILE A 93 -0.01 -2.91 3.78
C ILE A 93 1.49 -2.75 3.90
N TYR A 94 2.21 -3.80 3.53
CA TYR A 94 3.60 -3.70 3.17
C TYR A 94 3.61 -3.22 1.73
N ASP A 95 3.90 -1.93 1.51
CA ASP A 95 3.96 -1.35 0.18
C ASP A 95 5.36 -1.53 -0.44
N GLU A 96 5.44 -2.34 -1.49
CA GLU A 96 6.68 -2.67 -2.20
C GLU A 96 6.78 -1.88 -3.51
N TRP A 97 7.89 -1.16 -3.66
CA TRP A 97 8.25 -0.51 -4.91
C TRP A 97 8.70 -1.54 -5.97
N GLY A 98 8.57 -1.18 -7.25
CA GLY A 98 8.63 -2.06 -8.42
C GLY A 98 10.01 -2.62 -8.79
N TRP A 99 10.74 -3.20 -7.84
CA TRP A 99 12.04 -3.80 -8.12
C TRP A 99 12.11 -5.26 -7.65
N ALA A 100 12.36 -6.18 -8.59
CA ALA A 100 12.37 -7.61 -8.33
C ALA A 100 13.39 -8.37 -9.20
N PHE A 101 13.73 -9.59 -8.76
CA PHE A 101 14.44 -10.64 -9.52
C PHE A 101 15.80 -10.26 -10.15
N THR A 102 16.49 -9.26 -9.59
CA THR A 102 17.81 -8.83 -10.07
C THR A 102 18.93 -9.51 -9.27
N ASN A 103 19.91 -10.11 -9.96
CA ASN A 103 21.04 -10.83 -9.34
C ASN A 103 22.34 -10.01 -9.28
N ALA A 104 22.40 -8.86 -9.95
CA ALA A 104 23.54 -7.95 -9.95
C ALA A 104 23.06 -6.50 -10.17
N ILE A 105 23.62 -5.55 -9.42
CA ILE A 105 23.24 -4.14 -9.46
C ILE A 105 24.50 -3.29 -9.68
N ASP A 106 24.46 -2.41 -10.68
CA ASP A 106 25.36 -1.27 -10.75
C ASP A 106 24.78 -0.17 -9.86
N GLU A 107 25.29 -0.06 -8.62
CA GLU A 107 24.73 0.85 -7.61
C GLU A 107 24.66 2.32 -8.09
N PRO A 108 25.73 2.90 -8.69
CA PRO A 108 25.67 4.26 -9.24
C PRO A 108 24.57 4.48 -10.29
N GLU A 109 24.47 3.59 -11.29
CA GLU A 109 23.46 3.75 -12.34
C GLU A 109 22.05 3.43 -11.84
N PHE A 110 21.92 2.49 -10.89
CA PHE A 110 20.64 2.18 -10.25
C PHE A 110 20.11 3.39 -9.48
N ALA A 111 20.94 4.01 -8.64
CA ALA A 111 20.52 5.19 -7.87
C ALA A 111 20.12 6.35 -8.80
N LYS A 112 20.91 6.58 -9.86
CA LYS A 112 20.67 7.65 -10.83
C LYS A 112 19.31 7.54 -11.54
N ARG A 113 18.86 6.32 -11.85
CA ARG A 113 17.61 6.09 -12.58
C ARG A 113 16.40 5.97 -11.66
N ASN A 114 16.56 5.29 -10.53
CA ASN A 114 15.44 4.84 -9.73
C ASN A 114 15.08 5.76 -8.57
N VAL A 115 16.01 6.60 -8.10
CA VAL A 115 15.73 7.49 -6.95
C VAL A 115 14.65 8.51 -7.27
N ALA A 116 14.54 8.97 -8.52
CA ALA A 116 13.47 9.86 -8.94
C ALA A 116 12.10 9.16 -8.87
N GLU A 117 12.00 7.96 -9.45
CA GLU A 117 10.78 7.16 -9.43
C GLU A 117 10.37 6.77 -8.00
N LEU A 118 11.32 6.33 -7.17
CA LEU A 118 11.07 6.00 -5.77
C LEU A 118 10.52 7.21 -4.99
N LYS A 119 11.03 8.42 -5.26
CA LYS A 119 10.52 9.65 -4.65
C LYS A 119 9.11 9.99 -5.11
N GLU A 120 8.80 9.79 -6.39
CA GLU A 120 7.45 10.00 -6.92
C GLU A 120 6.45 9.01 -6.31
N TRP A 121 6.83 7.73 -6.20
CA TRP A 121 6.04 6.70 -5.54
C TRP A 121 5.80 7.04 -4.07
N LEU A 122 6.85 7.40 -3.33
CA LEU A 122 6.73 7.84 -1.93
C LEU A 122 5.81 9.05 -1.79
N ALA A 123 5.95 10.05 -2.68
CA ALA A 123 5.11 11.25 -2.63
C ALA A 123 3.65 10.98 -2.99
N ARG A 124 3.38 10.02 -3.88
CA ARG A 124 2.04 9.59 -4.27
C ARG A 124 1.32 8.91 -3.11
N ASP A 125 2.01 8.00 -2.41
CA ASP A 125 1.36 7.10 -1.44
C ASP A 125 1.47 7.59 0.02
N TYR A 126 2.19 8.70 0.27
CA TYR A 126 2.51 9.21 1.61
C TYR A 126 1.29 9.44 2.51
N ASN A 127 0.21 10.00 1.95
CA ASN A 127 -0.98 10.41 2.71
C ASN A 127 -1.91 9.25 3.06
N HIS A 128 -1.70 8.06 2.47
CA HIS A 128 -2.54 6.92 2.80
C HIS A 128 -2.29 6.50 4.26
N PRO A 129 -3.34 6.18 5.02
CA PRO A 129 -3.21 5.73 6.39
C PRO A 129 -2.61 4.31 6.56
N ARG A 130 -1.63 3.92 5.73
CA ARG A 130 -1.07 2.56 5.63
C ARG A 130 0.41 2.44 6.01
N TRP A 131 0.78 3.04 7.13
CA TRP A 131 2.09 2.88 7.79
C TRP A 131 1.89 2.17 9.14
#